data_AF-A0AAV5TKU0-F1
#
_entry.id   AF-A0AAV5TKU0-F1
#
_cell.length_a   1.000
_cell.length_b   1.000
_cell.length_c   1.000
_cell.angle_alpha   90.00
_cell.angle_beta   90.00
_cell.angle_gamma   90.00
#
_symmetry.space_group_name_H-M   'P 1'
#
loop_
_entity.id
_entity.type
_entity.pdbx_description
1 polymer ?
#
loop_
_entity_poly.entity_id
_entity_poly.type
_entity_poly.pdbx_seq_one_letter_code
_entity_poly.pdbx_strand_id
1 'polypeptide(L)'
;MSHIPLGPNWDTRVMPPGPEWHTTGEVRPVFGYWSLISGIVAEALYFPCMLALRQESKNSCYKIMFWISLVDMLTLLVCSVFYGVGLLQGDVFCANPIWHFCLGAYGIGCWTASCLGCLILVCNRMAELMDKGWIFEGIRTHIFLALPTLYGILFALFTPPPIFNSKYHFFLQSVH
;
A
#
# COMPACT_ATOMS: atom_id res chain seq x y z
N MET A 1 2.93 -32.08 -11.34
CA MET A 1 4.40 -32.00 -11.28
C MET A 1 4.93 -32.14 -12.70
N SER A 2 5.44 -31.06 -13.27
CA SER A 2 6.07 -31.08 -14.60
C SER A 2 7.54 -30.71 -14.43
N HIS A 3 8.41 -31.71 -14.49
CA HIS A 3 9.85 -31.49 -14.56
C HIS A 3 10.16 -30.93 -15.95
N ILE A 4 10.68 -29.70 -16.02
CA ILE A 4 11.20 -29.12 -17.25
C ILE A 4 12.72 -29.34 -17.19
N PRO A 5 13.29 -30.27 -17.97
CA PRO A 5 14.72 -30.52 -17.94
C PRO A 5 15.42 -29.40 -18.71
N LEU A 6 16.21 -28.57 -18.04
CA LEU A 6 17.39 -28.02 -18.72
C LEU A 6 18.62 -28.48 -17.94
N GLY A 7 19.60 -29.04 -18.63
CA GLY A 7 20.94 -29.31 -18.10
C GLY A 7 21.08 -30.45 -17.06
N PRO A 8 22.34 -30.88 -16.78
CA PRO A 8 22.59 -32.20 -16.19
C PRO A 8 22.60 -32.25 -14.66
N ASN A 9 22.50 -31.13 -13.95
CA ASN A 9 22.70 -31.10 -12.48
C ASN A 9 21.96 -29.98 -11.75
N TRP A 10 21.01 -29.31 -12.40
CA TRP A 10 20.06 -28.48 -11.66
C TRP A 10 18.72 -29.22 -11.66
N ASP A 11 18.29 -29.64 -10.48
CA ASP A 11 16.89 -29.97 -10.21
C ASP A 11 16.29 -28.68 -9.64
N THR A 12 15.93 -27.73 -10.50
CA THR A 12 15.16 -26.58 -10.04
C THR A 12 13.75 -27.10 -9.86
N ARG A 13 13.48 -27.58 -8.65
CA ARG A 13 12.13 -27.87 -8.20
C ARG A 13 11.38 -26.55 -8.22
N VAL A 14 10.81 -26.19 -9.36
CA VAL A 14 9.79 -25.16 -9.44
C VAL A 14 8.56 -25.78 -8.81
N MET A 15 8.49 -25.72 -7.48
CA MET A 15 7.34 -26.23 -6.74
C MET A 15 6.12 -25.41 -7.19
N PRO A 16 5.00 -26.06 -7.54
CA PRO A 16 3.77 -25.34 -7.83
C PRO A 16 3.39 -24.47 -6.62
N PRO A 17 2.62 -23.38 -6.81
CA PRO A 17 2.18 -22.56 -5.69
C PRO A 17 1.36 -23.40 -4.71
N GLY A 18 1.68 -23.30 -3.41
CA GLY A 18 1.13 -24.17 -2.37
C GLY A 18 1.78 -23.99 -0.98
N PRO A 19 1.16 -24.53 0.08
CA PRO A 19 1.62 -24.35 1.47
C PRO A 19 2.98 -24.98 1.77
N GLU A 20 3.45 -25.89 0.91
CA GLU A 20 4.83 -26.42 0.93
C GLU A 20 5.93 -25.35 0.83
N TRP A 21 5.61 -24.14 0.35
CA TRP A 21 6.57 -23.04 0.28
C TRP A 21 6.89 -22.39 1.64
N HIS A 22 6.07 -22.60 2.68
CA HIS A 22 6.33 -22.08 4.03
C HIS A 22 7.65 -22.61 4.62
N THR A 23 8.13 -23.79 4.20
CA THR A 23 9.40 -24.37 4.70
C THR A 23 10.64 -23.76 4.04
N THR A 24 10.48 -22.98 2.97
CA THR A 24 11.57 -22.36 2.21
C THR A 24 11.79 -20.90 2.60
N GLY A 25 10.83 -20.32 3.33
CA GLY A 25 10.91 -18.97 3.86
C GLY A 25 11.81 -18.88 5.08
N GLU A 26 12.66 -17.86 5.13
CA GLU A 26 13.37 -17.52 6.36
C GLU A 26 12.46 -16.68 7.24
N VAL A 27 12.16 -17.17 8.44
CA VAL A 27 11.39 -16.41 9.43
C VAL A 27 12.31 -15.38 10.05
N ARG A 28 11.94 -14.09 9.98
CA ARG A 28 12.74 -13.01 10.58
C ARG A 28 11.90 -12.22 11.57
N PRO A 29 11.77 -12.75 12.80
CA PRO A 29 10.79 -12.27 13.76
C PRO A 29 11.08 -10.84 14.24
N VAL A 30 12.36 -10.45 14.37
CA VAL A 30 12.74 -9.11 14.85
C VAL A 30 12.18 -8.00 13.95
N PHE A 31 12.31 -8.15 12.63
CA PHE A 31 11.82 -7.15 11.68
C PHE A 31 10.30 -7.17 11.55
N GLY A 32 9.69 -8.36 11.62
CA GLY A 32 8.23 -8.52 11.66
C GLY A 32 7.57 -7.86 12.87
N TYR A 33 8.09 -8.11 14.08
CA TYR A 33 7.58 -7.48 15.31
C TYR A 33 7.77 -5.95 15.29
N TRP A 34 8.92 -5.46 14.82
CA TRP A 34 9.16 -4.03 14.68
C TRP A 34 8.11 -3.36 13.79
N SER A 35 7.86 -3.94 12.60
CA SER A 35 6.89 -3.41 11.63
C SER A 35 5.45 -3.43 12.17
N LEU A 36 5.07 -4.51 12.87
CA LEU A 36 3.76 -4.63 13.52
C LEU A 36 3.55 -3.58 14.61
N ILE A 37 4.52 -3.43 15.52
CA ILE A 37 4.43 -2.46 16.60
C ILE A 37 4.38 -1.03 16.04
N SER A 38 5.24 -0.70 15.06
CA SER A 38 5.23 0.62 14.43
C SER A 38 3.90 0.92 13.73
N GLY A 39 3.30 -0.08 13.07
CA GLY A 39 2.00 0.06 12.42
C GLY A 39 0.87 0.31 13.41
N ILE A 40 0.80 -0.47 14.49
CA ILE A 40 -0.24 -0.32 15.53
C ILE A 40 -0.15 1.07 16.19
N VAL A 41 1.06 1.54 16.48
CA VAL A 41 1.26 2.88 17.06
C VAL A 41 0.84 3.98 16.09
N ALA A 42 1.16 3.83 14.80
CA ALA A 42 0.73 4.79 13.78
C ALA A 42 -0.80 4.82 13.63
N GLU A 43 -1.46 3.68 13.56
CA GLU A 43 -2.93 3.56 13.52
C GLU A 43 -3.60 4.23 14.73
N ALA A 44 -3.07 3.98 15.93
CA ALA A 44 -3.56 4.57 17.16
C ALA A 44 -3.43 6.10 17.19
N LEU A 45 -2.42 6.66 16.51
CA LEU A 45 -2.22 8.11 16.39
C LEU A 45 -3.09 8.72 15.29
N TYR A 46 -3.30 8.01 14.17
CA TYR A 46 -4.11 8.49 13.05
C TYR A 46 -5.60 8.57 13.39
N PHE A 47 -6.11 7.63 14.19
CA PHE A 47 -7.51 7.59 14.58
C PHE A 47 -8.02 8.87 15.28
N PRO A 48 -7.38 9.40 16.35
CA PRO A 48 -7.80 10.64 16.98
C PRO A 48 -7.62 11.86 16.07
N CYS A 49 -6.56 11.90 15.24
CA CYS A 49 -6.35 12.96 14.26
C CYS A 49 -7.51 13.04 13.27
N MET A 50 -7.98 11.90 12.76
CA MET A 50 -9.12 11.82 11.86
C MET A 50 -10.43 12.32 12.51
N LEU A 51 -10.67 11.99 13.78
CA LEU A 51 -11.86 12.47 14.51
C LEU A 51 -11.85 14.00 14.68
N ALA A 52 -10.68 14.57 14.99
CA ALA A 52 -10.52 16.03 15.09
C ALA A 52 -10.78 16.73 13.74
N LEU A 53 -10.26 16.17 12.63
CA LEU A 53 -10.48 16.70 11.28
C LEU A 53 -11.95 16.65 10.86
N ARG A 54 -12.71 15.64 11.31
CA ARG A 54 -14.15 15.51 11.00
C ARG A 54 -14.98 16.64 11.63
N GLN A 55 -14.62 17.06 12.83
CA GLN A 55 -15.27 18.15 13.54
C GLN A 55 -15.16 19.48 12.76
N GLU A 56 -14.02 19.70 12.10
CA GLU A 56 -13.71 20.91 11.32
C GLU A 56 -14.03 20.79 9.82
N SER A 57 -14.86 19.82 9.41
CA SER A 57 -15.17 19.53 7.99
C SER A 57 -15.93 20.64 7.22
N LYS A 58 -16.09 21.83 7.78
CA LYS A 58 -16.71 22.99 7.14
C LYS A 58 -15.86 23.53 5.98
N ASN A 59 -14.53 23.44 6.08
CA ASN A 59 -13.63 23.91 5.02
C ASN A 59 -13.29 22.78 4.04
N SER A 60 -13.19 23.11 2.76
CA SER A 60 -12.79 22.17 1.70
C SER A 60 -11.42 21.52 1.96
N CYS A 61 -10.50 22.26 2.60
CA CYS A 61 -9.19 21.78 3.02
C CYS A 61 -9.28 20.58 3.99
N TYR A 62 -10.13 20.68 5.03
CA TYR A 62 -10.30 19.62 6.03
C TYR A 62 -10.95 18.37 5.44
N LYS A 63 -11.82 18.51 4.43
CA LYS A 63 -12.37 17.36 3.69
C LYS A 63 -11.29 16.61 2.92
N ILE A 64 -10.36 17.33 2.29
CA ILE A 64 -9.23 16.72 1.56
C ILE A 64 -8.28 16.03 2.56
N MET A 65 -7.93 16.69 3.66
CA MET A 65 -7.10 16.09 4.72
C MET A 65 -7.73 14.81 5.29
N PHE A 66 -9.04 14.82 5.56
CA PHE A 66 -9.75 13.64 6.05
C PHE A 66 -9.65 12.45 5.07
N TRP A 67 -9.82 12.71 3.77
CA TRP A 67 -9.69 11.67 2.75
C TRP A 67 -8.27 11.11 2.66
N ILE A 68 -7.25 11.98 2.68
CA ILE A 68 -5.85 11.55 2.66
C ILE A 68 -5.55 10.69 3.88
N SER A 69 -5.96 11.13 5.08
CA SER A 69 -5.77 10.36 6.32
C SER A 69 -6.45 8.99 6.26
N LEU A 70 -7.62 8.87 5.65
CA LEU A 70 -8.30 7.59 5.47
C LEU A 70 -7.54 6.65 4.53
N VAL A 71 -7.03 7.16 3.41
CA VAL A 71 -6.20 6.37 2.48
C VAL A 71 -4.89 5.93 3.14
N ASP A 72 -4.30 6.78 3.98
CA ASP A 72 -3.04 6.48 4.68
C ASP A 72 -3.22 5.37 5.72
N MET A 73 -4.29 5.39 6.51
CA MET A 73 -4.62 4.29 7.44
C MET A 73 -4.83 2.97 6.69
N LEU A 74 -5.59 3.01 5.60
CA LEU A 74 -5.78 1.85 4.76
C LEU A 74 -4.45 1.29 4.20
N THR A 75 -3.51 2.18 3.86
CA THR A 75 -2.16 1.80 3.40
C THR A 75 -1.34 1.20 4.53
N LEU A 76 -1.34 1.81 5.72
CA LEU A 76 -0.61 1.34 6.90
C LEU A 76 -1.07 -0.04 7.36
N LEU A 77 -2.37 -0.32 7.34
CA LEU A 77 -2.90 -1.66 7.61
C LEU A 77 -2.27 -2.72 6.68
N VAL A 78 -2.18 -2.43 5.38
CA VAL A 78 -1.61 -3.36 4.39
C VAL A 78 -0.09 -3.46 4.50
N CYS A 79 0.60 -2.33 4.59
CA CYS A 79 2.05 -2.26 4.56
C CYS A 79 2.72 -2.62 5.88
N SER A 80 2.04 -2.52 7.03
CA SER A 80 2.62 -2.83 8.34
C SER A 80 1.99 -4.06 8.98
N VAL A 81 0.65 -4.15 9.02
CA VAL A 81 -0.03 -5.28 9.70
C VAL A 81 0.05 -6.55 8.86
N PHE A 82 -0.46 -6.51 7.63
CA PHE A 82 -0.44 -7.69 6.75
C PHE A 82 0.98 -8.09 6.34
N TYR A 83 1.83 -7.10 6.02
CA TYR A 83 3.24 -7.33 5.76
C TYR A 83 3.96 -7.95 6.97
N GLY A 84 3.83 -7.37 8.17
CA GLY A 84 4.49 -7.86 9.37
C GLY A 84 4.05 -9.28 9.77
N VAL A 85 2.76 -9.61 9.62
CA VAL A 85 2.26 -10.99 9.81
C VAL A 85 2.90 -11.95 8.79
N GLY A 86 2.99 -11.54 7.52
CA GLY A 86 3.67 -12.33 6.48
C GLY A 86 5.14 -12.60 6.82
N LEU A 87 5.84 -11.64 7.41
CA LEU A 87 7.23 -11.82 7.87
C LEU A 87 7.36 -12.76 9.07
N LEU A 88 6.40 -12.73 10.00
CA LEU A 88 6.37 -13.65 11.15
C LEU A 88 6.08 -15.09 10.74
N GLN A 89 5.31 -15.28 9.68
CA GLN A 89 5.05 -16.61 9.10
C GLN A 89 6.18 -17.08 8.17
N GLY A 90 7.12 -16.20 7.83
CA GLY A 90 8.15 -16.47 6.82
C GLY A 90 7.54 -16.69 5.44
N ASP A 91 6.40 -16.08 5.16
CA ASP A 91 5.63 -16.40 3.96
C ASP A 91 6.38 -15.93 2.70
N VAL A 92 6.32 -16.72 1.64
CA VAL A 92 6.90 -16.38 0.33
C VAL A 92 5.77 -16.21 -0.67
N PHE A 93 5.93 -15.35 -1.67
CA PHE A 93 4.91 -15.09 -2.69
C PHE A 93 4.27 -16.36 -3.27
N CYS A 94 5.03 -17.46 -3.39
CA CYS A 94 4.57 -18.74 -3.92
C CYS A 94 3.61 -19.52 -3.01
N ALA A 95 3.47 -19.19 -1.73
CA ALA A 95 2.52 -19.87 -0.84
C ALA A 95 1.07 -19.46 -1.14
N ASN A 96 0.82 -18.16 -1.31
CA ASN A 96 -0.48 -17.61 -1.67
C ASN A 96 -0.31 -16.43 -2.66
N PRO A 97 -0.05 -16.70 -3.95
CA PRO A 97 0.34 -15.67 -4.91
C PRO A 97 -0.76 -14.63 -5.15
N ILE A 98 -2.03 -15.03 -5.16
CA ILE A 98 -3.16 -14.12 -5.38
C ILE A 98 -3.28 -13.12 -4.22
N TRP A 99 -3.14 -13.60 -2.98
CA TRP A 99 -3.26 -12.78 -1.78
C TRP A 99 -2.16 -11.71 -1.72
N HIS A 100 -0.90 -12.13 -1.88
CA HIS A 100 0.24 -11.21 -1.87
C HIS A 100 0.22 -10.25 -3.07
N PHE A 101 -0.24 -10.70 -4.25
CA PHE A 101 -0.41 -9.85 -5.42
C PHE A 101 -1.44 -8.75 -5.18
N CYS A 102 -2.62 -9.09 -4.64
CA CYS A 102 -3.65 -8.11 -4.30
C CYS A 102 -3.16 -7.10 -3.25
N LEU A 103 -2.46 -7.55 -2.20
CA LEU A 103 -1.90 -6.66 -1.18
C LEU A 103 -0.82 -5.72 -1.75
N GLY A 104 0.07 -6.24 -2.61
CA GLY A 104 1.12 -5.43 -3.25
C GLY A 104 0.55 -4.38 -4.21
N ALA A 105 -0.43 -4.77 -5.03
CA ALA A 105 -1.13 -3.87 -5.94
C ALA A 105 -1.87 -2.76 -5.17
N TYR A 106 -2.55 -3.14 -4.08
CA TYR A 106 -3.25 -2.20 -3.21
C TYR A 106 -2.30 -1.22 -2.52
N GLY A 107 -1.19 -1.71 -1.97
CA GLY A 107 -0.19 -0.87 -1.31
C GLY A 107 0.40 0.21 -2.23
N ILE A 108 0.77 -0.16 -3.46
CA ILE A 108 1.26 0.81 -4.46
C ILE A 108 0.15 1.76 -4.92
N GLY A 109 -1.06 1.26 -5.15
CA GLY A 109 -2.20 2.09 -5.55
C GLY A 109 -2.51 3.16 -4.50
N CYS A 110 -2.53 2.79 -3.23
CA CYS A 110 -2.80 3.74 -2.14
C CYS A 110 -1.63 4.70 -1.89
N TRP A 111 -0.37 4.27 -2.03
CA TRP A 111 0.79 5.16 -1.91
C TRP A 111 0.82 6.22 -3.03
N THR A 112 0.55 5.82 -4.27
CA THR A 112 0.48 6.79 -5.38
C THR A 112 -0.71 7.74 -5.23
N ALA A 113 -1.85 7.25 -4.72
CA ALA A 113 -3.01 8.09 -4.41
C ALA A 113 -2.72 9.09 -3.28
N SER A 114 -1.97 8.71 -2.23
CA SER A 114 -1.63 9.61 -1.12
C SER A 114 -0.68 10.73 -1.56
N CYS A 115 0.32 10.42 -2.39
CA CYS A 115 1.22 11.43 -2.98
C CYS A 115 0.48 12.48 -3.80
N LEU A 116 -0.45 12.05 -4.67
CA LEU A 116 -1.29 12.98 -5.44
C LEU A 116 -2.25 13.76 -4.54
N GLY A 117 -2.80 13.13 -3.50
CA GLY A 117 -3.61 13.79 -2.48
C GLY A 117 -2.86 14.94 -1.80
N CYS A 118 -1.60 14.73 -1.41
CA CYS A 118 -0.74 15.76 -0.84
C CYS A 118 -0.50 16.93 -1.80
N LEU A 119 -0.31 16.66 -3.10
CA LEU A 119 -0.18 17.72 -4.11
C LEU A 119 -1.46 18.55 -4.23
N ILE A 120 -2.63 17.89 -4.26
CA ILE A 120 -3.93 18.57 -4.30
C ILE A 120 -4.13 19.45 -3.05
N LEU A 121 -3.71 18.97 -1.87
CA LEU A 121 -3.77 19.73 -0.63
C LEU A 121 -2.91 21.01 -0.70
N VAL A 122 -1.69 20.92 -1.22
CA VAL A 122 -0.81 22.07 -1.42
C VAL A 122 -1.43 23.05 -2.42
N CYS A 123 -1.98 22.56 -3.54
CA CYS A 123 -2.69 23.41 -4.50
C CYS A 123 -3.89 24.11 -3.87
N ASN A 124 -4.67 23.42 -3.03
CA ASN A 124 -5.80 24.02 -2.30
C ASN A 124 -5.32 25.17 -1.39
N ARG A 125 -4.21 24.97 -0.67
CA ARG A 125 -3.64 26.01 0.20
C ARG A 125 -3.13 27.22 -0.57
N MET A 126 -2.53 26.99 -1.75
CA MET A 126 -2.09 28.07 -2.64
C MET A 126 -3.28 28.85 -3.23
N ALA A 127 -4.37 28.17 -3.57
CA ALA A 127 -5.58 28.82 -4.09
C ALA A 127 -6.28 29.69 -3.02
N GLU A 128 -6.30 29.25 -1.76
CA GLU A 128 -6.77 30.04 -0.62
C GLU A 128 -5.93 31.32 -0.44
N LEU A 129 -4.59 31.23 -0.53
CA LEU A 129 -3.70 32.39 -0.41
C LEU A 129 -3.87 33.42 -1.55
N MET A 130 -4.32 32.98 -2.71
CA MET A 130 -4.57 33.83 -3.88
C MET A 130 -6.00 34.40 -3.94
N ASP A 131 -6.78 34.25 -2.87
CA ASP A 131 -8.21 34.61 -2.79
C ASP A 131 -9.07 33.95 -3.89
N LYS A 132 -8.63 32.77 -4.37
CA LYS A 132 -9.31 31.96 -5.38
C LYS A 132 -9.87 30.66 -4.80
N GLY A 133 -10.29 30.70 -3.53
CA GLY A 133 -10.83 29.55 -2.79
C GLY A 133 -12.07 28.92 -3.44
N TRP A 134 -12.84 29.69 -4.22
CA TRP A 134 -14.03 29.24 -4.95
C TRP A 134 -13.76 28.11 -5.96
N ILE A 135 -12.51 27.88 -6.35
CA ILE A 135 -12.12 26.80 -7.27
C ILE A 135 -12.33 25.42 -6.63
N PHE A 136 -12.17 25.31 -5.31
CA PHE A 136 -12.16 24.05 -4.55
C PHE A 136 -13.42 23.80 -3.70
N GLU A 137 -14.44 24.64 -3.82
CA GLU A 137 -15.69 24.49 -3.07
C GLU A 137 -16.69 23.51 -3.71
N GLY A 138 -17.41 22.77 -2.85
CA GLY A 138 -18.57 21.96 -3.23
C GLY A 138 -18.24 20.66 -3.97
N ILE A 139 -18.95 20.40 -5.08
CA ILE A 139 -18.88 19.12 -5.80
C ILE A 139 -17.54 18.91 -6.53
N ARG A 140 -16.79 20.01 -6.78
CA ARG A 140 -15.50 20.00 -7.47
C ARG A 140 -14.43 19.32 -6.64
N THR A 141 -14.45 19.47 -5.31
CA THR A 141 -13.52 18.78 -4.40
C THR A 141 -13.63 17.27 -4.54
N HIS A 142 -14.84 16.74 -4.76
CA HIS A 142 -15.04 15.30 -4.96
C HIS A 142 -14.46 14.81 -6.29
N ILE A 143 -14.53 15.62 -7.35
CA ILE A 143 -13.89 15.35 -8.65
C ILE A 143 -12.36 15.34 -8.50
N PHE A 144 -11.81 16.32 -7.77
CA PHE A 144 -10.38 16.35 -7.46
C PHE A 144 -9.92 15.16 -6.62
N LEU A 145 -10.78 14.62 -5.76
CA LEU A 145 -10.51 13.38 -4.99
C LEU A 145 -10.67 12.11 -5.84
N ALA A 146 -11.50 12.15 -6.89
CA ALA A 146 -11.66 11.05 -7.84
C ALA A 146 -10.42 10.86 -8.74
N LEU A 147 -9.69 11.94 -9.04
CA LEU A 147 -8.45 11.88 -9.83
C LEU A 147 -7.34 11.01 -9.20
N PRO A 148 -6.93 11.20 -7.93
CA PRO A 148 -5.90 10.37 -7.30
C PRO A 148 -6.38 8.93 -7.08
N THR A 149 -7.68 8.70 -6.84
CA THR A 149 -8.22 7.33 -6.77
C THR A 149 -8.18 6.62 -8.11
N LEU A 150 -8.64 7.28 -9.18
CA LEU A 150 -8.60 6.72 -10.53
C LEU A 150 -7.16 6.50 -10.99
N TYR A 151 -6.26 7.44 -10.71
CA TYR A 151 -4.84 7.29 -11.00
C TYR A 151 -4.22 6.11 -10.25
N GLY A 152 -4.50 5.98 -8.94
CA GLY A 152 -4.04 4.84 -8.15
C GLY A 152 -4.54 3.49 -8.67
N ILE A 153 -5.81 3.43 -9.11
CA ILE A 153 -6.40 2.22 -9.71
C ILE A 153 -5.75 1.89 -11.05
N LEU A 154 -5.53 2.89 -11.92
CA LEU A 154 -4.82 2.69 -13.19
C LEU A 154 -3.40 2.22 -12.94
N PHE A 155 -2.69 2.84 -11.99
CA PHE A 155 -1.32 2.48 -11.66
C PHE A 155 -1.22 1.06 -11.08
N ALA A 156 -2.20 0.66 -10.25
CA ALA A 156 -2.29 -0.69 -9.70
C ALA A 156 -2.60 -1.77 -10.77
N LEU A 157 -3.31 -1.41 -11.85
CA LEU A 157 -3.63 -2.34 -12.94
C LEU A 157 -2.53 -2.44 -14.01
N PHE A 158 -1.86 -1.33 -14.32
CA PHE A 158 -0.85 -1.27 -15.38
C PHE A 158 0.58 -1.56 -14.91
N THR A 159 0.86 -1.48 -13.60
CA THR A 159 2.20 -1.73 -13.05
C THR A 159 2.28 -3.16 -12.50
N PRO A 160 3.31 -3.96 -12.85
CA PRO A 160 3.51 -5.25 -12.22
C PRO A 160 3.71 -5.04 -10.71
N PRO A 161 2.84 -5.60 -9.85
CA PRO A 161 2.96 -5.39 -8.42
C PRO A 161 4.22 -6.09 -7.92
N PRO A 162 4.86 -5.51 -6.91
CA PRO A 162 6.13 -6.01 -6.44
C PRO A 162 5.93 -7.36 -5.78
N ILE A 163 6.82 -8.28 -6.10
CA ILE A 163 6.75 -9.65 -5.61
C ILE A 163 7.34 -9.66 -4.20
N PHE A 164 6.55 -10.08 -3.22
CA PHE A 164 6.99 -10.19 -1.84
C PHE A 164 7.91 -11.41 -1.65
N ASN A 165 9.18 -11.17 -1.34
CA ASN A 165 10.14 -12.25 -1.05
C ASN A 165 10.81 -12.04 0.31
N SER A 166 10.47 -12.92 1.26
CA SER A 166 11.03 -12.90 2.62
C SER A 166 12.57 -12.94 2.65
N LYS A 167 13.22 -13.59 1.67
CA LYS A 167 14.70 -13.68 1.62
C LYS A 167 15.37 -12.32 1.42
N TYR A 168 14.73 -11.41 0.71
CA TYR A 168 15.34 -10.14 0.35
C TYR A 168 14.81 -8.96 1.14
N HIS A 169 13.72 -9.04 1.90
CA HIS A 169 13.18 -7.90 2.69
C HIS A 169 12.73 -6.71 1.83
N PHE A 170 12.69 -6.91 0.51
CA PHE A 170 12.37 -5.89 -0.47
C PHE A 170 11.29 -6.42 -1.40
N PHE A 171 10.38 -5.52 -1.76
CA PHE A 171 9.45 -5.65 -2.85
C PHE A 171 10.26 -5.66 -4.16
N LEU A 172 10.51 -6.86 -4.73
CA LEU A 172 11.22 -6.97 -6.00
C LEU A 172 10.28 -6.52 -7.11
N GLN A 173 10.51 -5.33 -7.63
CA GLN A 173 9.96 -4.90 -8.91
C GLN A 173 10.84 -5.52 -9.99
N SER A 174 10.36 -6.57 -10.67
CA SER A 174 11.04 -7.14 -11.82
C SER A 174 11.12 -6.08 -12.92
N VAL A 175 12.22 -5.34 -12.97
CA VAL A 175 12.69 -4.72 -14.20
C VAL A 175 13.04 -5.88 -15.11
N HIS A 176 12.37 -5.96 -16.27
CA HIS A 176 12.51 -7.00 -17.28
C HIS A 176 13.93 -7.56 -17.43
#